data_AF-A0A9E4ADL4-F1
#
_entry.id   AF-A0A9E4ADL4-F1
#
_cell.length_a   1.000
_cell.length_b   1.000
_cell.length_c   1.000
_cell.angle_alpha   90.00
_cell.angle_beta   90.00
_cell.angle_gamma   90.00
#
_symmetry.space_group_name_H-M   'P 1'
#
loop_
_entity.id
_entity.type
_entity.pdbx_description
1 polymer ?
#
loop_
_entity_poly.entity_id
_entity_poly.type
_entity_poly.pdbx_seq_one_letter_code
_entity_poly.pdbx_strand_id
1 'polypeptide(L)'
;VAEGETKGFMKVVATRWKGKILGVHLVGPSAGEVIHEFVLAMSVGIPLRKLAGIIHVYPTFASIVWRVAGKWLAEGTLIQTLRGIFRKGN
;
A
#
# COMPACT_ATOMS: atom_id res chain seq x y z
N VAL A 1 -12.69 -11.35 -8.95
CA VAL A 1 -12.02 -11.65 -10.23
C VAL A 1 -13.11 -11.63 -11.29
N ALA A 2 -13.22 -10.53 -12.04
CA ALA A 2 -14.20 -10.38 -13.13
C ALA A 2 -13.56 -9.99 -14.47
N GLU A 3 -12.26 -9.69 -14.52
CA GLU A 3 -11.50 -9.62 -15.76
C GLU A 3 -10.36 -10.63 -15.70
N GLY A 4 -10.30 -11.53 -16.69
CA GLY A 4 -9.30 -12.58 -16.83
C GLY A 4 -7.89 -12.08 -17.18
N GLU A 5 -7.62 -10.78 -17.02
CA GLU A 5 -6.34 -10.16 -17.27
C GLU A 5 -5.53 -10.06 -15.98
N THR A 6 -4.81 -11.14 -15.65
CA THR A 6 -3.83 -11.18 -14.56
C THR A 6 -2.48 -10.53 -14.91
N LYS A 7 -2.35 -9.98 -16.12
CA LYS A 7 -1.13 -9.30 -16.57
C LYS A 7 -1.14 -7.84 -16.13
N GLY A 8 -0.37 -7.57 -15.09
CA GLY A 8 -0.17 -6.24 -14.57
C GLY A 8 0.75 -6.27 -13.36
N PHE A 9 1.35 -5.14 -13.02
CA PHE A 9 2.11 -5.03 -11.78
C PHE A 9 1.85 -3.67 -11.13
N MET A 10 1.97 -3.68 -9.81
CA MET A 10 1.88 -2.48 -9.00
C MET A 10 3.10 -2.36 -8.11
N LYS A 11 3.66 -1.16 -8.06
CA LYS A 11 4.76 -0.80 -7.17
C LYS A 11 4.37 0.45 -6.39
N VAL A 12 4.39 0.35 -5.06
CA VAL A 12 4.18 1.50 -4.16
C VAL A 12 5.50 1.77 -3.45
N VAL A 13 5.94 3.02 -3.50
CA VAL A 13 7.10 3.50 -2.75
C VAL A 13 6.59 4.37 -1.61
N ALA A 14 6.86 3.97 -0.38
CA ALA A 14 6.45 4.71 0.81
C ALA A 14 7.56 4.75 1.86
N THR A 15 7.60 5.84 2.62
CA THR A 15 8.54 6.01 3.74
C THR A 15 8.29 4.97 4.83
N ARG A 16 9.37 4.45 5.40
CA ARG A 16 9.31 3.31 6.33
C ARG A 16 8.62 3.58 7.67
N TRP A 17 8.60 4.84 8.14
CA TRP A 17 8.10 5.16 9.48
C TRP A 17 6.62 5.54 9.47
N LYS A 18 6.29 6.69 8.85
CA LYS A 18 4.92 7.22 8.78
C LYS A 18 4.09 6.60 7.65
N GLY A 19 4.70 5.83 6.74
CA GLY A 19 3.99 5.31 5.57
C GLY A 19 3.60 6.39 4.57
N LYS A 20 4.26 7.56 4.58
CA LYS A 20 4.04 8.60 3.57
C LYS A 20 4.34 8.01 2.18
N ILE A 21 3.36 8.05 1.30
CA ILE A 21 3.47 7.58 -0.08
C ILE A 21 4.32 8.58 -0.86
N LEU A 22 5.38 8.09 -1.51
CA LEU A 22 6.31 8.87 -2.34
C LEU A 22 5.95 8.77 -3.82
N GLY A 23 5.40 7.63 -4.24
CA GLY A 23 4.96 7.41 -5.61
C GLY A 23 4.41 6.01 -5.81
N VAL A 24 3.64 5.85 -6.88
CA VAL A 24 2.98 4.60 -7.25
C VAL A 24 3.11 4.40 -8.76
N HIS A 25 3.48 3.19 -9.16
CA HIS A 25 3.40 2.73 -10.54
C HIS A 25 2.38 1.61 -10.61
N LEU A 26 1.45 1.70 -11.56
CA LEU A 26 0.44 0.68 -11.79
C LEU A 26 0.30 0.47 -13.30
N VAL A 27 0.41 -0.78 -13.71
CA VAL A 27 0.22 -1.22 -15.10
C VAL A 27 -0.75 -2.38 -15.08
N GLY A 28 -1.81 -2.31 -15.87
CA GLY A 28 -2.82 -3.34 -16.00
C GLY A 28 -4.19 -2.78 -16.34
N PRO A 29 -5.19 -3.66 -16.50
CA PRO A 29 -6.59 -3.26 -16.65
C PRO A 29 -7.06 -2.39 -15.49
N SER A 30 -7.90 -1.40 -15.77
CA SER A 30 -8.42 -0.44 -14.78
C SER A 30 -7.35 0.27 -13.93
N ALA A 31 -6.09 0.35 -14.42
CA ALA A 31 -5.03 1.06 -13.71
C ALA A 31 -5.39 2.54 -13.44
N GLY A 32 -6.09 3.18 -14.38
CA GLY A 32 -6.58 4.55 -14.22
C GLY A 32 -7.58 4.71 -13.08
N GLU A 33 -8.42 3.70 -12.82
CA GLU A 33 -9.42 3.76 -11.75
C GLU A 33 -8.78 3.57 -10.37
N VAL A 34 -7.84 2.64 -10.27
CA VAL A 34 -7.16 2.33 -9.00
C VAL A 34 -6.13 3.40 -8.64
N ILE A 35 -5.41 3.97 -9.61
CA ILE A 35 -4.39 4.99 -9.33
C ILE A 35 -5.00 6.26 -8.72
N HIS A 36 -6.27 6.56 -9.03
CA HIS A 36 -7.00 7.69 -8.46
C HIS A 36 -7.07 7.66 -6.93
N GLU A 37 -7.18 6.47 -6.31
CA GLU A 37 -7.15 6.33 -4.84
C GLU A 37 -5.80 6.79 -4.26
N PHE A 38 -4.69 6.45 -4.93
CA PHE A 38 -3.35 6.87 -4.51
C PHE A 38 -3.08 8.34 -4.79
N VAL A 39 -3.59 8.88 -5.90
CA VAL A 39 -3.49 10.31 -6.19
C VAL A 39 -4.21 11.11 -5.09
N LEU A 40 -5.42 10.70 -4.71
CA LEU A 40 -6.15 11.33 -3.60
C LEU A 40 -5.37 11.18 -2.28
N ALA A 41 -4.88 9.99 -1.97
CA ALA A 41 -4.13 9.74 -0.75
C ALA A 41 -2.84 10.58 -0.68
N MET A 42 -2.12 10.73 -1.80
CA MET A 42 -0.92 11.58 -1.88
C MET A 42 -1.28 13.06 -1.78
N SER A 43 -2.36 13.50 -2.43
CA SER A 43 -2.84 14.89 -2.42
C SER A 43 -3.20 15.37 -1.02
N VAL A 44 -3.93 14.55 -0.26
CA VAL A 44 -4.39 14.90 1.09
C VAL A 44 -3.50 14.36 2.21
N GLY A 45 -2.36 13.74 1.86
CA GLY A 45 -1.36 13.26 2.81
C GLY A 45 -1.78 12.04 3.66
N ILE A 46 -2.69 11.20 3.16
CA ILE A 46 -3.08 9.96 3.82
C ILE A 46 -1.91 8.95 3.77
N PRO A 47 -1.45 8.44 4.91
CA PRO A 47 -0.38 7.44 4.93
C PRO A 47 -0.87 6.07 4.48
N LEU A 48 0.02 5.30 3.87
CA LEU A 48 -0.23 3.93 3.40
C LEU A 48 -0.73 3.00 4.53
N ARG A 49 -0.29 3.24 5.77
CA ARG A 49 -0.78 2.52 6.95
C ARG A 49 -2.29 2.69 7.16
N LYS A 50 -2.82 3.88 6.88
CA LYS A 50 -4.26 4.15 7.01
C LYS A 50 -5.03 3.48 5.87
N LEU A 51 -4.49 3.48 4.65
CA LEU A 51 -5.06 2.74 3.52
C LEU A 51 -5.16 1.23 3.81
N ALA A 52 -4.19 0.65 4.51
CA ALA A 52 -4.24 -0.77 4.91
C ALA A 52 -5.42 -1.12 5.83
N GLY A 53 -5.98 -0.14 6.55
CA GLY A 53 -7.08 -0.32 7.50
C GLY A 53 -8.46 0.06 6.95
N ILE A 54 -8.56 0.48 5.69
CA ILE A 54 -9.85 0.80 5.05
C ILE A 54 -10.48 -0.49 4.53
N ILE A 55 -11.82 -0.54 4.50
CA ILE A 55 -12.57 -1.63 3.90
C ILE A 55 -12.65 -1.38 2.39
N HIS A 56 -11.92 -2.18 1.61
CA HIS A 56 -12.01 -2.19 0.15
C HIS A 56 -13.13 -3.13 -0.30
N VAL A 57 -13.93 -2.67 -1.27
CA VAL A 57 -15.05 -3.46 -1.81
C VAL A 57 -14.53 -4.68 -2.58
N TYR A 58 -15.05 -5.87 -2.25
CA TYR A 58 -14.78 -7.10 -3.00
C TYR A 58 -15.94 -7.42 -3.95
N PRO A 59 -15.69 -7.95 -5.18
CA PRO A 59 -14.41 -8.28 -5.81
C PRO A 59 -13.93 -7.22 -6.82
N THR A 60 -13.52 -6.03 -6.37
CA THR A 60 -13.06 -4.93 -7.25
C THR A 60 -11.54 -4.85 -7.37
N PHE A 61 -11.05 -4.09 -8.34
CA PHE A 61 -9.62 -3.76 -8.48
C PHE A 61 -9.05 -2.98 -7.29
N ALA A 62 -9.90 -2.29 -6.51
CA ALA A 62 -9.49 -1.60 -5.29
C ALA A 62 -8.94 -2.58 -4.23
N SER A 63 -9.29 -3.87 -4.30
CA SER A 63 -8.70 -4.90 -3.42
C SER A 63 -7.18 -5.04 -3.56
N ILE A 64 -6.58 -4.59 -4.67
CA ILE A 64 -5.13 -4.53 -4.87
C ILE A 64 -4.48 -3.55 -3.87
N VAL A 65 -5.14 -2.44 -3.55
CA VAL A 65 -4.63 -1.42 -2.62
C VAL A 65 -4.44 -2.02 -1.23
N TRP A 66 -5.47 -2.72 -0.73
CA TRP A 66 -5.39 -3.45 0.53
C TRP A 66 -4.23 -4.45 0.54
N ARG A 67 -4.09 -5.24 -0.54
CA ARG A 67 -3.06 -6.28 -0.62
C ARG A 67 -1.64 -5.70 -0.57
N VAL A 68 -1.39 -4.61 -1.28
CA VAL A 68 -0.07 -3.95 -1.30
C VAL A 68 0.20 -3.23 0.02
N ALA A 69 -0.78 -2.54 0.59
CA ALA A 69 -0.65 -1.85 1.87
C ALA A 69 -0.43 -2.85 3.02
N GLY A 70 -1.13 -3.99 3.01
CA GLY A 70 -0.93 -5.09 3.95
C GLY A 70 0.46 -5.73 3.85
N LYS A 71 0.94 -5.98 2.63
CA LYS A 71 2.32 -6.48 2.40
C LYS A 71 3.36 -5.51 2.97
N TRP A 72 3.22 -4.22 2.70
CA TRP A 72 4.11 -3.19 3.25
C TRP A 72 4.10 -3.17 4.78
N LEU A 73 2.92 -3.32 5.41
CA LEU A 73 2.80 -3.34 6.87
C LEU A 73 3.51 -4.56 7.49
N ALA A 74 3.38 -5.73 6.88
CA ALA A 74 4.06 -6.95 7.33
C ALA A 74 5.60 -6.78 7.29
N GLU A 75 6.15 -6.27 6.19
CA GLU A 75 7.58 -5.99 6.03
C GLU A 75 8.08 -4.85 6.94
N GLY A 76 7.22 -3.88 7.24
CA GLY A 76 7.49 -2.75 8.11
C GLY A 76 7.65 -3.15 9.58
N THR A 77 6.73 -4.00 10.07
CA THR A 77 6.54 -4.28 11.50
C THR A 77 7.69 -5.10 12.09
N LEU A 78 8.16 -6.15 11.40
CA LEU A 78 9.19 -7.05 11.92
C LEU A 78 10.49 -6.30 12.28
N ILE A 79 10.99 -5.45 11.39
CA ILE A 79 12.24 -4.69 11.58
C ILE A 79 12.08 -3.54 12.57
N GLN A 80 10.88 -2.96 12.70
CA GLN A 80 10.62 -1.91 13.70
C GLN A 80 10.68 -2.47 15.13
N THR A 81 10.10 -3.65 15.34
CA THR A 81 10.15 -4.35 16.63
C THR A 81 11.60 -4.74 16.98
N LEU A 82 12.34 -5.33 16.03
CA LEU A 82 13.72 -5.74 16.26
C LEU A 82 14.65 -4.55 16.58
N ARG A 83 14.53 -3.42 15.88
CA ARG A 83 15.29 -2.19 16.21
C ARG A 83 14.85 -1.57 17.53
N GLY A 84 13.57 -1.62 17.87
CA GLY A 84 13.05 -1.11 19.14
C GLY A 84 13.61 -1.88 20.34
N ILE A 85 13.77 -3.20 20.21
CA ILE A 85 14.40 -4.06 21.22
C ILE A 85 15.90 -3.72 21.33
N PHE A 86 16.62 -3.65 20.21
CA PHE A 86 18.06 -3.34 20.23
C PHE A 86 18.38 -1.93 20.77
N ARG A 87 17.52 -0.94 20.55
CA ARG A 87 17.73 0.44 21.03
C ARG A 87 17.45 0.63 22.52
N LYS A 88 16.75 -0.31 23.17
CA LYS A 88 16.38 -0.23 24.60
C LYS A 88 17.35 -0.98 25.51
N GLY A 89 18.35 -1.66 24.93
CA GLY A 89 19.38 -2.41 25.63
C GLY A 89 20.72 -1.68 25.81
N ASN A 90 20.80 -0.40 25.45
CA ASN A 90 21.91 0.51 25.76
C ASN A 90 21.41 1.63 26.67
#